data_AF-A0AA90XSR3-F1
#
_entry.id   AF-A0AA90XSR3-F1
#
_cell.length_a   1.000
_cell.length_b   1.000
_cell.length_c   1.000
_cell.angle_alpha   90.00
_cell.angle_beta   90.00
_cell.angle_gamma   90.00
#
_symmetry.space_group_name_H-M   'P 1'
#
loop_
_entity.id
_entity.type
_entity.pdbx_description
1 polymer ?
#
loop_
_entity_poly.entity_id
_entity_poly.type
_entity_poly.pdbx_seq_one_letter_code
_entity_poly.pdbx_strand_id
1 'polypeptide(L)' 'MILAARSPAAAEPAKSQFERPNGGRPNPPPQLTIRGRWLEPLGFTTGQKVEVITEPWQLVIRLATEG' A
#
# COMPACT_ATOMS: atom_id res chain seq x y z
N MET A 1 16.63 -58.01 20.00
CA MET A 1 16.00 -56.89 19.27
C MET A 1 15.07 -56.16 20.21
N ILE A 2 15.40 -54.93 20.63
CA ILE A 2 14.41 -53.91 21.00
C ILE A 2 14.99 -52.58 20.51
N LEU A 3 14.36 -52.00 19.49
CA LEU A 3 14.69 -50.69 18.93
C LEU A 3 13.97 -49.64 19.80
N ALA A 4 14.71 -48.89 20.61
CA ALA A 4 14.14 -47.74 21.30
C ALA A 4 13.81 -46.66 20.27
N ALA A 5 12.53 -46.52 19.95
CA ALA A 5 12.03 -45.40 19.16
C ALA A 5 12.24 -44.13 20.00
N ARG A 6 13.19 -43.30 19.59
CA ARG A 6 13.33 -41.92 20.06
C ARG A 6 12.06 -41.18 19.67
N SER A 7 11.23 -40.85 20.66
CA SER A 7 10.07 -39.98 20.50
C SER A 7 10.49 -38.73 19.73
N PRO A 8 9.80 -38.32 18.65
CA PRO A 8 10.09 -37.05 18.04
C PRO A 8 9.77 -35.98 19.08
N ALA A 9 10.79 -35.23 19.51
CA ALA A 9 10.59 -33.97 20.19
C ALA A 9 9.57 -33.19 19.36
N ALA A 10 8.46 -32.79 19.99
CA ALA A 10 7.43 -31.99 19.35
C ALA A 10 8.13 -30.82 18.67
N ALA A 11 8.17 -30.84 17.33
CA ALA A 11 8.63 -29.70 16.58
C ALA A 11 7.73 -28.53 17.02
N GLU A 12 8.31 -27.57 17.73
CA GLU A 12 7.61 -26.35 18.07
C GLU A 12 7.01 -25.81 16.76
N PRO A 13 5.70 -25.52 16.72
CA PRO A 13 5.09 -25.04 15.50
C PRO A 13 5.83 -23.77 15.11
N ALA A 14 6.51 -23.82 13.96
CA ALA A 14 7.20 -22.69 13.37
C ALA A 14 6.26 -21.49 13.46
N LYS A 15 6.67 -20.48 14.26
CA LYS A 15 5.91 -19.24 14.45
C LYS A 15 5.45 -18.79 13.08
N SER A 16 4.14 -18.84 12.87
CA SER A 16 3.49 -18.54 11.61
C SER A 16 4.12 -17.28 11.03
N GLN A 17 4.93 -17.45 9.98
CA GLN A 17 5.62 -16.37 9.25
C GLN A 17 4.61 -15.55 8.43
N PHE A 18 3.39 -15.39 8.94
CA PHE A 18 2.39 -14.54 8.32
C PHE A 18 2.89 -13.10 8.47
N GLU A 19 3.58 -12.63 7.42
CA GLU A 19 4.00 -11.25 7.30
C GLU A 19 2.78 -10.37 7.52
N ARG A 20 2.76 -9.67 8.65
CA ARG A 20 1.66 -8.76 8.95
C ARG A 20 1.76 -7.60 7.95
N PRO A 21 0.75 -7.34 7.11
CA PRO A 21 0.78 -6.18 6.23
C PRO A 21 1.08 -4.91 7.05
N ASN A 22 1.86 -4.00 6.48
CA ASN A 22 2.41 -2.82 7.16
C ASN A 22 3.24 -3.12 8.42
N GLY A 23 3.86 -4.31 8.52
CA GLY A 23 4.65 -4.69 9.69
C GLY A 23 3.82 -4.75 10.97
N GLY A 24 2.51 -4.99 10.87
CA GLY A 24 1.59 -4.98 12.01
C GLY A 24 1.17 -3.59 12.48
N ARG A 25 1.48 -2.53 11.73
CA ARG A 25 0.98 -1.17 11.96
C ARG A 25 -0.43 -1.00 11.37
N PRO A 26 -1.22 -0.05 11.89
CA PRO A 26 -2.47 0.35 11.25
C PRO A 26 -2.23 0.72 9.78
N ASN A 27 -3.17 0.37 8.92
CA ASN A 27 -3.08 0.74 7.51
C ASN A 27 -3.14 2.26 7.39
N PRO A 28 -2.17 2.91 6.72
CA PRO A 28 -2.24 4.34 6.51
C PRO A 28 -3.46 4.68 5.65
N PRO A 29 -3.94 5.93 5.71
CA PRO A 29 -4.92 6.40 4.75
C PRO A 29 -4.39 6.21 3.32
N PRO A 30 -5.28 6.00 2.33
CA PRO A 30 -4.89 5.87 0.95
C PRO A 30 -4.16 7.13 0.50
N GLN A 31 -3.03 6.94 -0.19
CA GLN A 31 -2.21 8.04 -0.71
C GLN A 31 -1.86 7.75 -2.16
N LEU A 32 -2.01 8.74 -3.02
CA LEU A 32 -1.57 8.71 -4.41
C LEU A 32 -0.46 9.74 -4.58
N THR A 33 0.77 9.27 -4.84
CA THR A 33 1.91 10.15 -5.12
C THR A 33 2.24 10.09 -6.61
N ILE A 34 2.08 11.21 -7.30
CA ILE A 34 2.48 11.36 -8.69
C ILE A 34 3.85 12.06 -8.73
N ARG A 35 4.83 11.47 -9.41
CA ARG A 35 6.20 12.00 -9.52
C ARG A 35 6.62 12.19 -10.97
N GLY A 36 7.63 13.02 -11.16
CA GLY A 36 8.23 13.32 -12.46
C GLY A 36 7.65 14.56 -13.12
N ARG A 37 8.29 14.99 -14.22
CA ARG A 37 8.00 16.25 -14.90
C ARG A 37 6.85 16.19 -15.90
N TRP A 38 6.17 15.05 -16.01
CA TRP A 38 5.14 14.80 -17.02
C TRP A 38 3.83 15.55 -16.79
N LEU A 39 3.62 16.07 -15.58
CA LEU A 39 2.49 16.93 -15.25
C LEU A 39 2.62 18.34 -15.83
N GLU A 40 3.85 18.87 -15.96
CA GLU A 40 4.09 20.21 -16.53
C GLU A 40 3.59 20.32 -17.99
N PRO A 41 3.89 19.39 -18.92
CA PRO A 41 3.32 19.38 -20.27
C PRO A 41 1.79 19.25 -20.32
N LEU A 42 1.16 18.71 -19.28
CA LEU A 42 -0.30 18.61 -19.16
C LEU A 42 -0.93 19.88 -18.56
N GLY A 43 -0.12 20.91 -18.28
CA GLY A 43 -0.57 22.19 -17.74
C GLY A 43 -0.63 22.28 -16.21
N PHE A 44 -0.16 21.25 -15.49
CA PHE A 44 -0.07 21.27 -14.03
C PHE A 44 1.29 21.81 -13.58
N THR A 45 1.27 22.92 -12.87
CA THR A 45 2.43 23.62 -12.31
C THR A 45 2.25 23.84 -10.81
N THR A 46 3.36 24.11 -10.10
CA THR A 46 3.33 24.32 -8.65
C THR A 46 2.55 25.58 -8.27
N GLY A 47 1.84 25.52 -7.15
CA GLY A 47 1.05 26.66 -6.63
C GLY A 47 -0.36 26.77 -7.21
N GLN A 48 -0.71 25.95 -8.20
CA GLN A 48 -2.08 25.85 -8.69
C GLN A 48 -2.96 25.03 -7.76
N LYS A 49 -4.22 25.45 -7.62
CA LYS A 49 -5.25 24.66 -6.95
C LYS A 49 -5.73 23.56 -7.90
N VAL A 50 -5.80 22.33 -7.38
CA VAL A 50 -6.34 21.18 -8.10
C VAL A 50 -7.58 20.66 -7.38
N GLU A 51 -8.51 20.13 -8.17
CA GLU A 51 -9.66 19.38 -7.67
C GLU A 51 -9.43 17.89 -7.91
N VAL A 52 -9.80 17.08 -6.92
CA VAL A 52 -9.83 15.62 -7.04
C VAL A 52 -11.28 15.20 -6.93
N ILE A 53 -11.83 14.70 -8.05
CA ILE A 53 -13.21 14.27 -8.15
C ILE A 53 -13.23 12.76 -8.08
N THR A 54 -14.06 12.24 -7.18
CA THR A 54 -14.30 10.81 -7.03
C THR A 54 -15.53 10.42 -7.84
N GLU A 55 -15.34 9.52 -8.80
CA GLU A 55 -16.40 8.87 -9.55
C GLU A 55 -16.35 7.37 -9.27
N PRO A 56 -17.43 6.60 -9.54
CA PRO A 56 -17.36 5.16 -9.48
C PRO A 56 -16.21 4.64 -10.34
N TRP A 57 -15.27 3.94 -9.71
CA TRP A 57 -14.09 3.34 -10.35
C TRP A 57 -13.05 4.32 -10.91
N GLN A 58 -13.18 5.61 -10.64
CA GLN A 58 -12.32 6.63 -11.26
C GLN A 58 -12.02 7.79 -10.30
N LEU A 59 -10.79 8.29 -10.40
CA LEU A 59 -10.36 9.55 -9.78
C LEU A 59 -9.94 10.50 -10.90
N VAL A 60 -10.64 11.63 -11.02
CA VAL A 60 -10.30 12.68 -11.97
C VAL A 60 -9.57 13.80 -11.25
N ILE A 61 -8.34 14.08 -11.69
CA ILE A 61 -7.54 15.20 -11.21
C ILE A 61 -7.59 16.28 -12.28
N ARG A 62 -8.06 17.47 -11.92
CA ARG A 62 -8.12 18.62 -12.84
C ARG A 62 -7.70 19.91 -12.15
N LEU A 63 -7.33 20.91 -12.93
CA LEU A 63 -7.12 22.27 -12.42
C LEU A 63 -8.45 22.83 -11.91
N ALA A 64 -8.43 23.49 -10.76
CA ALA A 64 -9.58 24.23 -10.28
C ALA A 64 -9.76 25.46 -11.18
N THR A 65 -10.93 25.62 -11.79
CA THR A 65 -11.29 26.88 -12.42
C THR A 65 -11.49 27.90 -11.29
N GLU A 66 -10.77 29.02 -11.34
CA GLU A 66 -11.12 30.17 -10.49
C GLU A 66 -12.55 30.59 -10.90
N GLY A 67 -13.46 30.61 -9.93
CA GLY A 67 -14.86 30.98 -10.16
C GLY A 67 -15.04 32.48 -10.33
#